data_AF-A0A0K1EC29-F1
#
_entry.id   AF-A0A0K1EC29-F1
#
_cell.length_a   1.000
_cell.length_b   1.000
_cell.length_c   1.000
_cell.angle_alpha   90.00
_cell.angle_beta   90.00
_cell.angle_gamma   90.00
#
_symmetry.space_group_name_H-M   'P 1'
#
loop_
_entity.id
_entity.type
_entity.pdbx_description
1 polymer ?
#
loop_
_entity_poly.entity_id
_entity_poly.type
_entity_poly.pdbx_seq_one_letter_code
_entity_poly.pdbx_strand_id
1 'polypeptide(L)'
;MPALPEAAYFTLPPDWVCEILSPSTAAHDRYGKLPVYAKADIPWAWLIDPTERALEVHHLSPRGRWEAELVIRGDVSVRAAPFDAIELDLAALWPDAKR
;
A
#
# COMPACT_ATOMS: atom_id res chain seq x y z
N MET A 1 -15.87 -6.52 -10.03
CA MET A 1 -16.89 -5.55 -10.47
C MET A 1 -17.17 -5.78 -11.96
N PRO A 2 -18.42 -6.08 -12.36
CA PRO A 2 -18.71 -6.54 -13.72
C PRO A 2 -18.87 -5.42 -14.78
N ALA A 3 -19.00 -4.15 -14.37
CA ALA A 3 -19.10 -2.99 -15.27
C ALA A 3 -18.56 -1.70 -14.61
N LEU A 4 -18.13 -0.72 -15.42
CA LEU A 4 -17.67 0.59 -14.94
C LEU A 4 -18.86 1.47 -14.50
N PRO A 5 -18.71 2.28 -13.43
CA PRO A 5 -19.73 3.24 -13.04
C PRO A 5 -19.81 4.39 -14.03
N GLU A 6 -20.98 5.02 -14.12
CA GLU A 6 -21.18 6.26 -14.88
C GLU A 6 -20.55 7.48 -14.16
N ALA A 7 -20.39 7.39 -12.83
CA ALA A 7 -19.75 8.42 -12.02
C ALA A 7 -18.22 8.35 -12.11
N ALA A 8 -17.55 9.48 -11.84
CA ALA A 8 -16.09 9.59 -11.80
C ALA A 8 -15.45 8.98 -10.53
N TYR A 9 -16.15 8.11 -9.80
CA TYR A 9 -15.68 7.46 -8.59
C TYR A 9 -16.34 6.10 -8.37
N PHE A 10 -15.72 5.28 -7.52
CA PHE A 10 -16.25 4.00 -7.06
C PHE A 10 -16.82 4.14 -5.65
N THR A 11 -17.97 3.51 -5.40
CA THR A 11 -18.56 3.39 -4.05
C THR A 11 -18.19 2.10 -3.35
N LEU A 12 -17.76 1.09 -4.11
CA LEU A 12 -17.21 -0.15 -3.57
C LEU A 12 -15.77 0.09 -3.11
N PRO A 13 -15.43 -0.16 -1.83
CA PRO A 13 -14.05 -0.11 -1.38
C PRO A 13 -13.21 -1.15 -2.12
N PRO A 14 -11.94 -0.84 -2.44
CA PRO A 14 -11.03 -1.84 -2.98
C PRO A 14 -10.63 -2.84 -1.89
N ASP A 15 -10.24 -4.05 -2.30
CA ASP A 15 -9.66 -5.05 -1.39
C ASP A 15 -8.21 -4.70 -0.98
N TRP A 16 -7.56 -3.79 -1.71
CA TRP A 16 -6.19 -3.37 -1.47
C TRP A 16 -5.95 -1.94 -1.96
N VAL A 17 -5.17 -1.19 -1.20
CA VAL A 17 -4.64 0.12 -1.61
C VAL A 17 -3.11 0.12 -1.52
N CYS A 18 -2.47 0.87 -2.40
CA CYS A 18 -1.03 1.07 -2.40
C CYS A 18 -0.73 2.55 -2.51
N GLU A 19 -0.02 3.08 -1.52
CA GLU A 19 0.44 4.47 -1.52
C GLU A 19 1.95 4.50 -1.73
N ILE A 20 2.40 5.25 -2.73
CA ILE A 20 3.81 5.53 -2.97
C ILE A 20 4.13 6.84 -2.27
N LEU A 21 4.90 6.76 -1.19
CA LEU A 21 5.22 7.89 -0.35
C LEU A 21 6.13 8.86 -1.12
N SER A 22 5.83 10.15 -0.95
CA SER A 22 6.69 11.24 -1.35
C SER A 22 7.00 12.12 -0.13
N PRO A 23 8.13 12.85 -0.09
CA PRO A 23 8.45 13.71 1.05
C PRO A 23 7.34 14.72 1.40
N SER A 24 6.57 15.18 0.42
CA SER A 24 5.49 16.16 0.64
C SER A 24 4.16 15.56 1.08
N THR A 25 3.91 14.26 0.83
CA THR A 25 2.61 13.62 1.14
C THR A 25 2.70 12.51 2.16
N ALA A 26 3.89 12.04 2.55
CA ALA A 26 4.06 10.89 3.44
C ALA A 26 3.27 11.01 4.75
N ALA A 27 3.21 12.21 5.32
CA ALA A 27 2.41 12.46 6.53
C ALA A 27 0.90 12.32 6.26
N HIS A 28 0.41 12.80 5.13
CA HIS A 28 -1.00 12.65 4.75
C HIS A 28 -1.35 11.19 4.45
N ASP A 29 -0.48 10.45 3.75
CA ASP A 29 -0.70 9.04 3.44
C ASP A 29 -0.78 8.20 4.72
N ARG A 30 0.14 8.43 5.67
CA ARG A 30 0.18 7.68 6.94
C ARG A 30 -0.88 8.10 7.95
N TYR A 31 -1.05 9.39 8.18
CA TYR A 31 -1.87 9.89 9.28
C TYR A 31 -3.24 10.41 8.84
N GLY A 32 -3.41 10.72 7.55
CA GLY A 32 -4.68 11.16 6.98
C GLY A 32 -5.44 10.01 6.33
N LYS A 33 -4.82 9.33 5.35
CA LYS A 33 -5.49 8.32 4.52
C LYS A 33 -5.68 6.98 5.21
N LEU A 34 -4.66 6.42 5.88
CA LEU A 34 -4.78 5.12 6.54
C LEU A 34 -5.97 5.04 7.53
N PRO A 35 -6.29 6.06 8.35
CA PRO A 35 -7.50 6.05 9.17
C PRO A 35 -8.80 6.05 8.35
N VAL A 36 -8.83 6.71 7.19
CA VAL A 36 -9.99 6.70 6.29
C VAL A 36 -10.17 5.32 5.67
N TYR A 37 -9.09 4.69 5.23
CA TYR A 37 -9.12 3.33 4.66
C TYR A 37 -9.56 2.28 5.68
N ALA A 38 -9.09 2.38 6.94
CA ALA A 38 -9.55 1.52 8.02
C ALA A 38 -11.05 1.66 8.27
N LYS A 39 -11.59 2.88 8.25
CA LYS A 39 -13.03 3.14 8.41
C LYS A 39 -13.87 2.63 7.23
N ALA A 40 -13.25 2.45 6.06
CA ALA A 40 -13.88 1.92 4.87
C ALA A 40 -13.72 0.38 4.76
N ASP A 41 -13.21 -0.29 5.80
CA ASP A 41 -12.99 -1.73 5.86
C ASP A 41 -12.11 -2.28 4.72
N ILE A 42 -11.17 -1.46 4.22
CA ILE A 42 -10.17 -1.92 3.25
C ILE A 42 -9.21 -2.86 3.97
N PRO A 43 -9.09 -4.15 3.58
CA PRO A 43 -8.37 -5.13 4.38
C PRO A 43 -6.86 -5.01 4.25
N TRP A 44 -6.33 -4.49 3.13
CA TRP A 44 -4.88 -4.40 2.89
C TRP A 44 -4.45 -3.00 2.45
N ALA A 45 -3.38 -2.50 3.05
CA ALA A 45 -2.72 -1.26 2.64
C ALA A 45 -1.21 -1.47 2.53
N TRP A 46 -0.64 -1.11 1.39
CA TRP A 46 0.81 -1.06 1.20
C TRP A 46 1.28 0.39 1.23
N LEU A 47 2.37 0.64 1.96
CA LEU A 47 3.13 1.88 1.87
C LEU A 47 4.51 1.58 1.27
N ILE A 48 4.78 2.15 0.11
CA ILE A 48 6.06 2.04 -0.56
C ILE A 48 6.78 3.36 -0.37
N ASP A 49 7.97 3.34 0.23
CA ASP A 49 8.83 4.52 0.36
C ASP A 49 10.04 4.38 -0.57
N PRO A 50 10.05 5.05 -1.74
CA PRO A 50 11.18 4.97 -2.65
C PRO A 50 12.44 5.70 -2.15
N THR A 51 12.30 6.60 -1.18
CA THR A 51 13.44 7.34 -0.59
C THR A 51 14.19 6.43 0.38
N GLU A 52 13.43 5.76 1.26
CA GLU A 52 13.95 4.80 2.23
C GLU A 52 14.11 3.39 1.64
N ARG A 53 13.71 3.19 0.37
CA ARG A 53 13.65 1.90 -0.34
C ARG A 53 12.96 0.84 0.52
N ALA A 54 11.76 1.17 0.99
CA ALA A 54 11.01 0.37 1.95
C ALA A 54 9.65 -0.05 1.43
N LEU A 55 9.20 -1.23 1.82
CA LEU A 55 7.82 -1.69 1.73
C LEU A 55 7.29 -1.98 3.13
N GLU A 56 6.15 -1.40 3.45
CA GLU A 56 5.33 -1.79 4.59
C GLU A 56 4.01 -2.38 4.10
N VAL A 57 3.67 -3.56 4.59
CA VAL A 57 2.40 -4.23 4.34
C VAL A 57 1.58 -4.18 5.63
N HIS A 58 0.42 -3.56 5.55
CA HIS A 58 -0.52 -3.44 6.65
C HIS A 58 -1.79 -4.24 6.34
N HIS A 59 -2.22 -5.04 7.31
CA HIS A 59 -3.50 -5.74 7.30
C HIS A 59 -4.44 -5.10 8.33
N LEU A 60 -5.71 -4.92 7.97
CA LEU A 60 -6.72 -4.38 8.87
C LEU A 60 -7.25 -5.52 9.76
N SER A 61 -6.94 -5.47 11.05
CA SER A 61 -7.44 -6.48 11.97
C SER A 61 -8.94 -6.32 12.23
N PRO A 62 -9.61 -7.38 12.75
CA PRO A 62 -11.03 -7.30 13.13
C PRO A 62 -11.36 -6.23 14.18
N ARG A 63 -10.34 -5.65 14.84
CA ARG A 63 -10.50 -4.51 15.78
C ARG A 63 -10.48 -3.15 15.08
N GLY A 64 -10.41 -3.11 13.76
CA GLY A 64 -10.27 -1.88 12.97
C GLY A 64 -8.91 -1.21 13.17
N ARG A 65 -7.85 -2.00 13.40
CA ARG A 65 -6.50 -1.51 13.65
C ARG A 65 -5.54 -2.09 12.63
N TRP A 66 -4.67 -1.26 12.08
CA TRP A 66 -3.60 -1.69 11.20
C TRP A 66 -2.57 -2.52 11.97
N GLU A 67 -2.25 -3.69 11.44
CA GLU A 67 -1.19 -4.58 11.89
C GLU A 67 -0.15 -4.65 10.76
N ALA A 68 1.12 -4.39 11.09
CA ALA A 68 2.21 -4.48 10.13
C ALA A 68 2.58 -5.97 9.95
N GLU A 69 2.18 -6.55 8.82
CA GLU A 69 2.47 -7.93 8.44
C GLU A 69 3.91 -8.08 7.93
N LEU A 70 4.41 -7.04 7.26
CA LEU A 70 5.77 -7.00 6.74
C LEU A 70 6.29 -5.56 6.75
N VAL A 71 7.54 -5.40 7.18
CA VAL A 71 8.31 -4.16 7.03
C VAL A 71 9.70 -4.56 6.54
N ILE A 72 10.03 -4.21 5.31
CA ILE A 72 11.28 -4.62 4.68
C ILE A 72 11.90 -3.49 3.88
N ARG A 73 13.22 -3.54 3.69
CA ARG A 73 13.98 -2.53 2.94
C ARG A 73 14.97 -3.17 1.99
N GLY A 74 15.33 -2.40 0.97
CA GLY A 74 16.41 -2.70 0.04
C GLY A 74 15.99 -3.51 -1.17
N ASP A 75 17.00 -4.02 -1.87
CA ASP A 75 16.88 -4.69 -3.16
C ASP A 75 16.66 -6.19 -2.90
N VAL A 76 15.45 -6.55 -2.51
CA VAL A 76 15.07 -7.91 -2.12
C VAL A 76 13.82 -8.37 -2.87
N SER A 77 13.74 -9.68 -3.11
CA SER A 77 12.52 -10.31 -3.59
C SER A 77 11.63 -10.73 -2.43
N VAL A 78 10.33 -10.47 -2.53
CA VAL A 78 9.37 -10.79 -1.47
C VAL A 78 8.05 -11.32 -2.00
N ARG A 79 7.43 -12.22 -1.24
CA ARG A 79 6.04 -12.65 -1.42
C ARG A 79 5.21 -11.95 -0.36
N ALA A 80 4.53 -10.88 -0.74
CA ALA A 80 3.79 -10.02 0.19
C ALA A 80 2.28 -10.18 -0.03
N ALA A 81 1.53 -10.42 1.04
CA ALA A 81 0.08 -10.46 1.00
C ALA A 81 -0.48 -9.08 0.58
N PRO A 82 -1.58 -9.01 -0.20
CA PRO A 82 -2.43 -10.13 -0.63
C PRO A 82 -1.97 -10.79 -1.95
N PHE A 83 -0.76 -10.52 -2.42
CA PHE A 83 -0.21 -11.02 -3.69
C PHE A 83 0.94 -12.01 -3.50
N ASP A 84 1.01 -12.72 -2.37
CA ASP A 84 2.08 -13.65 -2.01
C ASP A 84 2.19 -14.88 -2.93
N ALA A 85 1.17 -15.09 -3.78
CA ALA A 85 1.21 -16.03 -4.90
C ALA A 85 2.29 -15.70 -5.94
N ILE A 86 2.71 -14.43 -6.05
CA ILE A 86 3.81 -13.99 -6.91
C ILE A 86 4.99 -13.45 -6.08
N GLU A 87 6.20 -13.62 -6.60
CA GLU A 87 7.39 -13.00 -6.04
C GLU A 87 7.59 -11.62 -6.68
N LEU A 88 7.76 -10.60 -5.85
CA LEU A 88 7.96 -9.21 -6.24
C LEU A 88 9.41 -8.82 -5.97
N ASP A 89 10.14 -8.45 -7.02
CA ASP A 89 11.47 -7.83 -6.89
C ASP A 89 11.31 -6.34 -6.53
N LEU A 90 11.65 -5.99 -5.29
CA LEU A 90 11.54 -4.60 -4.83
C LEU A 90 12.56 -3.68 -5.49
N ALA A 91 13.68 -4.20 -6.00
CA ALA A 91 14.69 -3.39 -6.68
C ALA A 91 14.09 -2.64 -7.89
N ALA A 92 13.09 -3.23 -8.55
CA ALA A 92 12.40 -2.65 -9.69
C ALA A 92 11.45 -1.49 -9.35
N LEU A 93 11.15 -1.27 -8.06
CA LEU A 93 10.24 -0.23 -7.60
C LEU A 93 10.95 1.09 -7.27
N TRP A 94 12.28 1.05 -7.18
CA TRP A 94 13.06 2.23 -6.81
C TRP A 94 13.36 3.06 -8.06
N PRO A 95 13.20 4.38 -8.01
CA PRO A 95 13.64 5.23 -9.10
C PRO A 95 15.15 5.08 -9.25
N ASP A 96 15.62 5.07 -10.51
CA ASP A 96 17.04 5.20 -10.79
C ASP A 96 17.58 6.41 -10.03
N ALA A 97 18.73 6.25 -9.37
CA ALA A 97 19.44 7.39 -8.80
C ALA A 97 19.65 8.38 -9.95
N LYS A 98 18.92 9.50 -9.91
CA LYS A 98 18.98 10.52 -10.97
C LYS A 98 20.45 10.82 -11.30
N ARG A 99 20.78 10.64 -12.58
CA ARG A 99 21.95 11.26 -13.22
C ARG A 99 21.89 12.77 -13.09
#